data_AF-A0A2V6I6V0-F1
#
_entry.id   AF-A0A2V6I6V0-F1
#
_cell.length_a   1.000
_cell.length_b   1.000
_cell.length_c   1.000
_cell.angle_alpha   90.00
_cell.angle_beta   90.00
_cell.angle_gamma   90.00
#
_symmetry.space_group_name_H-M   'P 1'
#
loop_
_entity.id
_entity.type
_entity.pdbx_description
1 polymer ?
#
loop_
_entity_poly.entity_id
_entity_poly.type
_entity_poly.pdbx_seq_one_letter_code
_entity_poly.pdbx_strand_id
1 'polypeptide(L)'
;MLSVIERALQAALTDRFHFGQILIRKTNGSFFLSHRDDEVRTDLQTFRNAEEAVEIAKYDDAGNYRSLKTAPNLRHGWRLEVATFPELKRALDYFYPGRLAVFAAWRNGQLQATQLRETLERQSGMYRVAAKISGEQIDNVVGNFCRSDSGCLRTILWKRDQQSTIAS
;
A
#
# COMPACT_ATOMS: atom_id res chain seq x y z
N MET A 1 -18.84 18.28 -3.34
CA MET A 1 -17.54 18.87 -2.95
C MET A 1 -16.55 17.73 -2.81
N LEU A 2 -15.38 17.79 -3.44
CA LEU A 2 -14.37 16.73 -3.35
C LEU A 2 -13.87 16.60 -1.90
N SER A 3 -13.65 15.38 -1.42
CA SER A 3 -12.99 15.09 -0.15
C SER A 3 -11.51 15.50 -0.17
N VAL A 4 -10.88 15.57 1.01
CA VAL A 4 -9.44 15.86 1.14
C VAL A 4 -8.60 14.83 0.36
N ILE A 5 -9.00 13.56 0.39
CA ILE A 5 -8.33 12.47 -0.33
C ILE A 5 -8.42 12.68 -1.84
N GLU A 6 -9.61 12.99 -2.34
CA GLU A 6 -9.84 13.20 -3.78
C GLU A 6 -9.04 14.40 -4.29
N ARG A 7 -8.99 15.51 -3.55
CA ARG A 7 -8.15 16.66 -3.90
C ARG A 7 -6.66 16.30 -3.92
N ALA A 8 -6.18 15.57 -2.91
CA ALA A 8 -4.78 15.17 -2.82
C ALA A 8 -4.38 14.24 -3.99
N LEU A 9 -5.23 13.26 -4.31
CA LEU A 9 -5.00 12.35 -5.43
C LEU A 9 -5.07 13.10 -6.76
N GLN A 10 -6.11 13.91 -6.99
CA GLN A 10 -6.26 14.69 -8.23
C GLN A 10 -5.09 15.63 -8.46
N ALA A 11 -4.56 16.28 -7.42
CA ALA A 11 -3.38 17.14 -7.50
C ALA A 11 -2.08 16.36 -7.78
N ALA A 12 -2.05 15.05 -7.52
CA ALA A 12 -0.92 14.18 -7.82
C ALA A 12 -1.06 13.46 -9.17
N LEU A 13 -2.23 13.52 -9.83
CA LEU A 13 -2.46 12.89 -11.12
C LEU A 13 -1.71 13.64 -12.22
N THR A 14 -0.65 13.03 -12.73
CA THR A 14 -0.08 13.32 -14.04
C THR A 14 -0.65 12.32 -15.06
N ASP A 15 -0.34 12.49 -16.35
CA ASP A 15 -0.75 11.53 -17.39
C ASP A 15 -0.17 10.13 -17.15
N ARG A 16 0.91 10.06 -16.36
CA ARG A 16 1.61 8.84 -16.02
C ARG A 16 2.25 8.95 -14.64
N PHE A 17 1.88 8.05 -13.72
CA PHE A 17 2.45 8.02 -12.37
C PHE A 17 2.39 6.61 -11.78
N HIS A 18 3.13 6.42 -10.68
CA HIS A 18 3.19 5.16 -9.96
C HIS A 18 2.53 5.28 -8.59
N PHE A 19 1.88 4.20 -8.17
CA PHE A 19 1.37 4.03 -6.81
C PHE A 19 1.76 2.64 -6.32
N GLY A 20 2.83 2.58 -5.52
CA GLY A 20 3.46 1.31 -5.16
C GLY A 20 4.00 0.60 -6.41
N GLN A 21 3.51 -0.62 -6.67
CA GLN A 21 3.85 -1.42 -7.84
C GLN A 21 2.93 -1.18 -9.04
N ILE A 22 1.98 -0.25 -8.95
CA ILE A 22 1.00 0.00 -10.00
C ILE A 22 1.46 1.19 -10.85
N LEU A 23 1.52 0.99 -12.16
CA LEU A 23 1.58 2.08 -13.14
C LEU A 23 0.16 2.50 -13.48
N ILE A 24 -0.14 3.79 -13.34
CA ILE A 24 -1.38 4.39 -13.78
C ILE A 24 -1.09 5.31 -14.96
N ARG A 25 -1.83 5.11 -16.06
CA ARG A 25 -1.83 5.97 -17.24
C ARG A 25 -3.22 6.58 -17.41
N LYS A 26 -3.27 7.88 -17.65
CA LYS A 26 -4.49 8.60 -18.01
C LYS A 26 -4.51 8.82 -19.52
N THR A 27 -5.61 8.49 -20.18
CA THR A 27 -5.76 8.70 -21.63
C THR A 27 -7.21 9.04 -21.94
N ASN A 28 -7.42 10.19 -22.58
CA ASN A 28 -8.75 10.70 -22.96
C ASN A 28 -9.78 10.72 -21.80
N GLY A 29 -9.30 10.95 -20.57
CA GLY A 29 -10.15 10.98 -19.36
C GLY A 29 -10.29 9.64 -18.64
N SER A 30 -10.00 8.51 -19.29
CA SER A 30 -9.99 7.18 -18.68
C SER A 30 -8.63 6.84 -18.04
N PHE A 31 -8.62 5.83 -17.18
CA PHE A 31 -7.43 5.35 -16.48
C PHE A 31 -7.15 3.88 -16.79
N PHE A 32 -5.87 3.60 -17.02
CA PHE A 32 -5.35 2.26 -17.30
C PHE A 32 -4.31 1.94 -16.24
N LEU A 33 -4.58 0.90 -15.45
CA LEU A 33 -3.71 0.42 -14.39
C LEU A 33 -3.09 -0.91 -14.82
N SER A 34 -1.81 -1.10 -14.55
CA SER A 34 -1.13 -2.39 -14.68
C SER A 34 -0.06 -2.50 -13.61
N HIS A 35 0.53 -3.69 -13.45
CA HIS A 35 1.82 -3.75 -12.75
C HIS A 35 2.83 -2.85 -13.49
N ARG A 36 3.70 -2.17 -12.74
CA ARG A 36 4.69 -1.25 -13.32
C ARG A 36 5.71 -1.96 -14.21
N ASP A 37 6.01 -3.21 -13.89
CA ASP A 37 6.95 -4.04 -14.65
C ASP A 37 6.29 -4.70 -15.89
N ASP A 38 4.97 -4.53 -16.05
CA ASP A 38 4.20 -5.02 -17.20
C ASP A 38 3.99 -3.95 -18.28
N GLU A 39 4.65 -2.79 -18.19
CA GLU A 39 4.37 -1.65 -19.04
C GLU A 39 4.40 -1.97 -20.54
N VAL A 40 5.38 -2.76 -20.97
CA VAL A 40 5.63 -3.13 -22.37
C VAL A 40 4.96 -4.44 -22.77
N ARG A 41 4.31 -5.14 -21.83
CA ARG A 41 3.61 -6.39 -22.12
C ARG A 41 2.33 -6.13 -22.91
N THR A 42 2.05 -7.03 -23.84
CA THR A 42 0.87 -6.95 -24.73
C THR A 42 -0.16 -8.05 -24.42
N ASP A 43 0.17 -9.00 -23.56
CA ASP A 43 -0.57 -10.23 -23.25
C ASP A 43 -1.29 -10.16 -21.89
N LEU A 44 -1.71 -8.96 -21.48
CA LEU A 44 -2.35 -8.74 -20.17
C LEU A 44 -3.82 -9.13 -20.18
N GLN A 45 -4.29 -9.78 -19.12
CA GLN A 45 -5.71 -10.00 -18.89
C GLN A 45 -6.39 -8.67 -18.54
N THR A 46 -7.41 -8.28 -19.31
CA THR A 46 -8.15 -7.03 -19.10
C THR A 46 -9.34 -7.20 -18.16
N PHE A 47 -9.40 -6.33 -17.16
CA PHE A 47 -10.47 -6.15 -16.19
C PHE A 47 -11.08 -4.75 -16.39
N ARG A 48 -12.38 -4.60 -16.11
CA ARG A 48 -13.13 -3.35 -16.38
C ARG A 48 -13.97 -2.86 -15.22
N ASN A 49 -13.93 -3.57 -14.10
CA ASN A 49 -14.66 -3.22 -12.90
C ASN A 49 -13.65 -2.98 -11.77
N ALA A 50 -13.76 -1.83 -11.09
CA ALA A 50 -12.82 -1.43 -10.04
C ALA A 50 -12.73 -2.48 -8.92
N GLU A 51 -13.83 -3.17 -8.64
CA GLU A 51 -13.97 -4.22 -7.64
C GLU A 51 -13.13 -5.46 -7.96
N GLU A 52 -12.77 -5.68 -9.24
CA GLU A 52 -11.88 -6.79 -9.65
C GLU A 52 -10.44 -6.61 -9.10
N ALA A 53 -10.07 -5.39 -8.72
CA ALA A 53 -8.81 -5.12 -8.02
C ALA A 53 -8.65 -5.94 -6.73
N VAL A 54 -9.75 -6.33 -6.07
CA VAL A 54 -9.72 -7.20 -4.89
C VAL A 54 -9.07 -8.55 -5.22
N GLU A 55 -9.53 -9.19 -6.29
CA GLU A 55 -9.02 -10.50 -6.71
C GLU A 55 -7.62 -10.37 -7.33
N ILE A 56 -7.33 -9.26 -8.03
CA ILE A 56 -5.98 -8.97 -8.53
C ILE A 56 -4.98 -8.85 -7.36
N ALA A 57 -5.35 -8.13 -6.31
CA ALA A 57 -4.46 -7.91 -5.17
C ALA A 57 -4.40 -9.10 -4.18
N LYS A 58 -5.20 -10.16 -4.40
CA LYS A 58 -5.41 -11.24 -3.42
C LYS A 58 -4.21 -12.16 -3.27
N TYR A 59 -3.61 -12.56 -4.39
CA TYR A 59 -2.52 -13.51 -4.46
C TYR A 59 -1.30 -12.90 -5.17
N ASP A 60 -0.11 -13.42 -4.89
CA ASP A 60 1.11 -13.13 -5.65
C ASP A 60 1.22 -14.04 -6.90
N ASP A 61 2.30 -13.90 -7.67
CA ASP A 61 2.52 -14.70 -8.89
C ASP A 61 2.63 -16.21 -8.63
N ALA A 62 3.07 -16.61 -7.43
CA ALA A 62 3.17 -18.01 -7.03
C ALA A 62 1.84 -18.54 -6.45
N GLY A 63 0.79 -17.70 -6.40
CA GLY A 63 -0.51 -18.07 -5.85
C GLY A 63 -0.60 -17.97 -4.32
N ASN A 64 0.41 -17.43 -3.64
CA ASN A 64 0.37 -17.26 -2.19
C ASN A 64 -0.54 -16.08 -1.81
N TYR A 65 -1.30 -16.25 -0.72
CA TYR A 65 -2.18 -15.19 -0.24
C TYR A 65 -1.38 -13.98 0.28
N ARG A 66 -1.71 -12.79 -0.24
CA ARG A 66 -1.10 -11.52 0.15
C ARG A 66 -1.81 -10.93 1.36
N SER A 67 -1.43 -11.35 2.57
CA SER A 67 -1.96 -10.77 3.82
C SER A 67 -1.59 -9.29 3.98
N LEU A 68 -0.34 -8.93 3.64
CA LEU A 68 0.13 -7.56 3.60
C LEU A 68 0.13 -7.03 2.17
N LYS A 69 -0.88 -6.24 1.81
CA LYS A 69 -1.03 -5.71 0.43
C LYS A 69 0.08 -4.78 -0.02
N THR A 70 0.89 -4.26 0.90
CA THR A 70 2.05 -3.41 0.59
C THR A 70 3.38 -4.18 0.56
N ALA A 71 3.37 -5.50 0.73
CA ALA A 71 4.53 -6.30 0.36
C ALA A 71 4.77 -6.16 -1.16
N PRO A 72 6.03 -6.08 -1.62
CA PRO A 72 6.38 -5.83 -3.02
C PRO A 72 6.20 -7.08 -3.91
N ASN A 73 5.06 -7.74 -3.81
CA ASN A 73 4.73 -9.00 -4.47
C ASN A 73 3.33 -8.96 -5.14
N LEU A 74 2.89 -7.80 -5.60
CA LEU A 74 1.68 -7.72 -6.42
C LEU A 74 1.91 -8.53 -7.70
N ARG A 75 0.97 -9.43 -8.02
CA ARG A 75 1.09 -10.27 -9.23
C ARG A 75 1.12 -9.45 -10.52
N HIS A 76 1.68 -10.04 -11.56
CA HIS A 76 1.78 -9.50 -12.91
C HIS A 76 0.63 -10.01 -13.80
N GLY A 77 0.62 -9.62 -15.07
CA GLY A 77 -0.23 -10.19 -16.12
C GLY A 77 -1.65 -9.61 -16.20
N TRP A 78 -1.88 -8.43 -15.63
CA TRP A 78 -3.21 -7.81 -15.59
C TRP A 78 -3.19 -6.35 -16.06
N ARG A 79 -4.31 -5.93 -16.64
CA ARG A 79 -4.67 -4.54 -16.88
C ARG A 79 -6.06 -4.28 -16.33
N LEU A 80 -6.22 -3.21 -15.56
CA LEU A 80 -7.53 -2.72 -15.13
C LEU A 80 -7.84 -1.39 -15.82
N GLU A 81 -8.97 -1.33 -16.52
CA GLU A 81 -9.45 -0.15 -17.23
C GLU A 81 -10.65 0.43 -16.49
N VAL A 82 -10.56 1.68 -16.07
CA VAL A 82 -11.66 2.38 -15.38
C VAL A 82 -11.88 3.76 -16.01
N ALA A 83 -13.15 4.16 -16.14
CA ALA A 83 -13.52 5.35 -16.90
C ALA A 83 -13.48 6.62 -16.05
N THR A 84 -13.68 6.49 -14.73
CA THR A 84 -13.92 7.64 -13.86
C THR A 84 -12.92 7.72 -12.71
N PHE A 85 -12.74 8.94 -12.20
CA PHE A 85 -11.88 9.18 -11.04
C PHE A 85 -12.36 8.46 -9.76
N PRO A 86 -13.68 8.39 -9.44
CA PRO A 86 -14.17 7.58 -8.32
C PRO A 86 -13.85 6.09 -8.45
N GLU A 87 -13.91 5.53 -9.66
CA GLU A 87 -13.51 4.13 -9.90
C GLU A 87 -12.01 3.93 -9.72
N LEU A 88 -11.18 4.85 -10.22
CA LEU A 88 -9.73 4.83 -9.97
C LEU A 88 -9.44 4.84 -8.46
N LYS A 89 -10.05 5.76 -7.73
CA LYS A 89 -9.89 5.86 -6.27
C LYS A 89 -10.26 4.53 -5.59
N ARG A 90 -11.41 3.95 -5.96
CA ARG A 90 -11.90 2.69 -5.40
C ARG A 90 -10.94 1.53 -5.70
N ALA A 91 -10.48 1.40 -6.95
CA ALA A 91 -9.50 0.40 -7.34
C ALA A 91 -8.21 0.52 -6.52
N LEU A 92 -7.66 1.73 -6.37
CA LEU A 92 -6.46 1.96 -5.57
C LEU A 92 -6.66 1.63 -4.08
N ASP A 93 -7.85 1.89 -3.53
CA ASP A 93 -8.20 1.49 -2.16
C ASP A 93 -8.29 -0.05 -2.01
N TYR A 94 -8.71 -0.79 -3.04
CA TYR A 94 -8.66 -2.26 -3.03
C TYR A 94 -7.24 -2.81 -3.17
N PHE A 95 -6.41 -2.21 -4.04
CA PHE A 95 -5.02 -2.61 -4.19
C PHE A 95 -4.19 -2.36 -2.93
N TYR A 96 -4.33 -1.16 -2.35
CA TYR A 96 -3.57 -0.75 -1.16
C TYR A 96 -4.48 -0.04 -0.14
N PRO A 97 -5.19 -0.81 0.70
CA PRO A 97 -6.14 -0.28 1.66
C PRO A 97 -5.59 0.82 2.57
N GLY A 98 -6.35 1.92 2.65
CA GLY A 98 -6.07 3.07 3.50
C GLY A 98 -4.86 3.91 3.08
N ARG A 99 -4.17 3.59 1.97
CA ARG A 99 -2.97 4.33 1.56
C ARG A 99 -3.27 5.71 1.03
N LEU A 100 -4.40 5.91 0.36
CA LEU A 100 -4.84 7.24 -0.07
C LEU A 100 -5.13 8.18 1.12
N ALA A 101 -5.71 7.65 2.20
CA ALA A 101 -5.92 8.41 3.43
C ALA A 101 -4.60 8.79 4.10
N VAL A 102 -3.66 7.86 4.20
CA VAL A 102 -2.31 8.12 4.74
C VAL A 102 -1.55 9.13 3.89
N PHE A 103 -1.64 9.03 2.56
CA PHE A 103 -1.05 10.00 1.63
C PHE A 103 -1.64 11.40 1.83
N ALA A 104 -2.96 11.52 1.93
CA ALA A 104 -3.62 12.79 2.19
C ALA A 104 -3.21 13.39 3.55
N ALA A 105 -3.14 12.59 4.61
CA ALA A 105 -2.68 13.05 5.92
C ALA A 105 -1.22 13.52 5.86
N TRP A 106 -0.34 12.79 5.17
CA TRP A 106 1.06 13.17 4.99
C TRP A 106 1.22 14.48 4.22
N ARG A 107 0.51 14.63 3.09
CA ARG A 107 0.51 15.84 2.24
C ARG A 107 0.08 17.10 3.00
N ASN A 108 -0.77 16.95 4.02
CA ASN A 108 -1.27 18.06 4.83
C ASN A 108 -0.49 18.24 6.15
N GLY A 109 0.60 17.50 6.38
CA GLY A 109 1.36 17.57 7.64
C GLY A 109 0.60 17.04 8.86
N GLN A 110 -0.43 16.22 8.65
CA GLN A 110 -1.32 15.69 9.69
C GLN A 110 -1.07 14.22 10.01
N LEU A 111 -0.11 13.57 9.34
CA LEU A 111 0.18 12.15 9.58
C LEU A 111 0.81 11.96 10.97
N GLN A 112 0.12 11.20 11.81
CA GLN A 112 0.61 10.79 13.13
C GLN A 112 0.92 9.29 13.12
N ALA A 113 2.09 8.93 13.64
CA ALA A 113 2.52 7.53 13.74
C ALA A 113 2.40 7.06 15.20
N THR A 114 1.64 5.99 15.41
CA THR A 114 1.54 5.32 16.72
C THR A 114 2.84 4.59 17.02
N GLN A 115 3.32 4.67 18.26
CA GLN A 115 4.54 3.97 18.66
C GLN A 115 4.34 2.45 18.60
N LEU A 116 5.41 1.70 18.32
CA LEU A 116 5.33 0.25 18.25
C LEU A 116 4.94 -0.34 19.61
N ARG A 117 5.51 0.15 20.72
CA ARG A 117 5.18 -0.36 22.06
C ARG A 117 3.72 -0.20 22.41
N GLU A 118 3.15 0.97 22.16
CA GLU A 118 1.73 1.21 22.35
C GLU A 118 0.86 0.21 21.54
N THR A 119 1.29 -0.17 20.34
CA THR A 119 0.59 -1.18 19.53
C THR A 119 0.71 -2.59 20.09
N LEU A 120 1.89 -2.97 20.59
CA LEU A 120 2.15 -4.28 21.17
C LEU A 120 1.44 -4.45 22.52
N GLU A 121 1.37 -3.41 23.34
CA GLU A 121 0.72 -3.40 24.66
C GLU A 121 -0.80 -3.52 24.56
N ARG A 122 -1.42 -3.06 23.45
CA ARG A 122 -2.85 -3.26 23.20
C ARG A 122 -3.24 -4.71 22.86
N GLN A 123 -2.28 -5.57 22.54
CA GLN A 123 -2.58 -6.96 22.15
C GLN A 123 -3.09 -7.76 23.35
N SER A 124 -4.10 -8.60 23.13
CA SER A 124 -4.75 -9.42 24.15
C SER A 124 -4.82 -10.90 23.75
N GLY A 125 -5.32 -11.77 24.63
CA GLY A 125 -5.43 -13.20 24.37
C GLY A 125 -4.09 -13.85 24.02
N MET A 126 -4.08 -14.69 22.98
CA MET A 126 -2.88 -15.37 22.49
C MET A 126 -1.79 -14.40 22.01
N TYR A 127 -2.15 -13.18 21.58
CA TYR A 127 -1.20 -12.18 21.08
C TYR A 127 -0.57 -11.31 22.16
N ARG A 128 -1.04 -11.38 23.42
CA ARG A 128 -0.49 -10.59 24.54
C ARG A 128 1.02 -10.83 24.76
N VAL A 129 1.54 -11.99 24.35
CA VAL A 129 2.98 -12.29 24.41
C VAL A 129 3.82 -11.32 23.58
N ALA A 130 3.25 -10.71 22.53
CA ALA A 130 3.95 -9.74 21.68
C ALA A 130 4.47 -8.52 22.46
N ALA A 131 3.81 -8.13 23.55
CA ALA A 131 4.28 -7.04 24.43
C ALA A 131 5.61 -7.37 25.15
N LYS A 132 5.98 -8.66 25.25
CA LYS A 132 7.21 -9.09 25.93
C LYS A 132 8.47 -9.05 25.05
N ILE A 133 8.32 -8.71 23.77
CA ILE A 133 9.44 -8.69 22.82
C ILE A 133 10.49 -7.63 23.23
N SER A 134 11.75 -8.04 23.34
CA SER A 134 12.86 -7.13 23.67
C SER A 134 13.12 -6.13 22.55
N GLY A 135 13.89 -5.07 22.83
CA GLY A 135 14.30 -4.11 21.82
C GLY A 135 15.10 -4.75 20.68
N GLU A 136 16.09 -5.59 21.03
CA GLU A 136 16.89 -6.34 20.06
C GLU A 136 16.03 -7.28 19.19
N GLN A 137 15.07 -7.98 19.80
CA GLN A 137 14.17 -8.86 19.06
C GLN A 137 13.28 -8.07 18.09
N ILE A 138 12.84 -6.86 18.45
CA ILE A 138 12.14 -5.99 17.49
C ILE A 138 13.03 -5.67 16.32
N ASP A 139 14.24 -5.19 16.57
CA ASP A 139 15.13 -4.76 15.50
C ASP A 139 15.39 -5.91 14.55
N ASN A 140 15.62 -7.11 15.09
CA ASN A 140 15.72 -8.32 14.28
C ASN A 140 14.44 -8.60 13.48
N VAL A 141 13.24 -8.52 14.07
CA VAL A 141 11.99 -8.79 13.35
C VAL A 141 11.72 -7.72 12.28
N VAL A 142 11.88 -6.44 12.62
CA VAL A 142 11.64 -5.30 11.72
C VAL A 142 12.65 -5.32 10.58
N GLY A 143 13.93 -5.45 10.90
CA GLY A 143 15.01 -5.58 9.93
C GLY A 143 14.94 -6.83 9.05
N ASN A 144 14.13 -7.85 9.40
CA ASN A 144 13.91 -9.02 8.54
C ASN A 144 12.62 -8.92 7.71
N PHE A 145 11.55 -8.38 8.26
CA PHE A 145 10.22 -8.37 7.61
C PHE A 145 9.87 -7.04 6.93
N CYS A 146 10.39 -5.92 7.42
CA CYS A 146 10.11 -4.58 6.90
C CYS A 146 11.27 -4.00 6.08
N ARG A 147 12.18 -4.85 5.61
CA ARG A 147 13.32 -4.46 4.77
C ARG A 147 12.87 -3.61 3.58
N SER A 148 13.69 -2.61 3.25
CA SER A 148 13.42 -1.64 2.18
C SER A 148 13.51 -2.25 0.78
N ASP A 149 14.25 -3.34 0.60
CA ASP A 149 14.49 -3.99 -0.69
C ASP A 149 13.41 -5.02 -1.06
N SER A 150 12.87 -5.75 -0.08
CA SER A 150 11.94 -6.85 -0.35
C SER A 150 10.80 -7.01 0.67
N GLY A 151 10.82 -6.28 1.79
CA GLY A 151 9.88 -6.48 2.89
C GLY A 151 8.56 -5.75 2.69
N CYS A 152 8.63 -4.43 2.46
CA CYS A 152 7.44 -3.61 2.36
C CYS A 152 7.69 -2.33 1.55
N LEU A 153 6.70 -1.93 0.75
CA LEU A 153 6.71 -0.66 0.02
C LEU A 153 6.57 0.58 0.93
N ARG A 154 6.35 0.37 2.23
CA ARG A 154 6.12 1.45 3.20
C ARG A 154 7.41 1.83 3.90
N THR A 155 7.56 3.12 4.16
CA THR A 155 8.57 3.64 5.08
C THR A 155 8.03 3.57 6.52
N ILE A 156 8.87 3.11 7.45
CA ILE A 156 8.58 3.15 8.88
C ILE A 156 8.73 4.59 9.36
N LEU A 157 7.65 5.15 9.89
CA LEU A 157 7.63 6.47 10.53
C LEU A 157 7.40 6.40 12.05
N TRP A 158 6.95 5.24 12.54
CA TRP A 158 6.74 5.01 13.95
C TRP A 158 8.07 4.77 14.65
N LYS A 159 8.16 5.24 15.90
CA LYS A 159 9.28 4.96 16.80
C LYS A 159 8.99 3.69 17.59
N ARG A 160 10.04 3.03 18.07
CA ARG A 160 9.90 1.86 18.95
C ARG A 160 9.14 2.24 20.23
N ASP A 161 9.58 3.32 20.88
CA ASP A 161 9.11 3.88 22.15
C ASP A 161 9.33 5.41 22.20
N GLN A 162 8.97 6.03 23.32
CA GLN A 162 9.15 7.47 23.57
C GLN A 162 10.61 7.91 23.56
N GLN A 163 11.56 7.00 23.83
CA GLN A 163 12.99 7.27 23.91
C GLN A 163 13.66 7.35 22.52
N SER A 164 12.85 7.41 21.46
CA SER A 164 13.21 7.89 20.11
C SER A 164 14.16 7.00 19.31
N THR A 165 14.18 5.70 19.56
CA THR A 165 14.82 4.79 18.60
C THR A 165 13.84 4.46 17.47
N ILE A 166 14.18 4.82 16.23
CA ILE A 166 13.47 4.32 15.05
C ILE A 166 13.84 2.84 14.93
N ALA A 167 12.84 1.95 14.92
CA ALA A 167 13.12 0.55 14.67
C ALA A 167 13.66 0.45 13.24
N SER A 168 14.92 0.02 13.13
CA SER A 168 15.65 -0.11 11.87
C SER A 168 15.59 -1.56 11.41
#